data_AF-A0A2J4PAC7-F1
#
_entry.id   AF-A0A2J4PAC7-F1
#
_cell.length_a   1.000
_cell.length_b   1.000
_cell.length_c   1.000
_cell.angle_alpha   90.00
_cell.angle_beta   90.00
_cell.angle_gamma   90.00
#
_symmetry.space_group_name_H-M   'P 1'
#
loop_
_entity.id
_entity.type
_entity.pdbx_description
1 polymer ?
#
loop_
_entity_poly.entity_id
_entity_poly.type
_entity_poly.pdbx_seq_one_letter_code
_entity_poly.pdbx_strand_id
1 'polypeptide(L)'
;VLQNYFHYCSLEMSCVELARTFLFLADRGIAPHLESAVIAPIQSRQVNALMMTSGMYQNAGEFAWRVGLPAKSGVGGGIVAIVPQEMAIAVWSPELDDAGNSLAGIALLEKLTQKLGRSVF
;
A
#
# COMPACT_ATOMS: atom_id res chain seq x y z
N VAL A 1 -3.23 -25.27 3.24
CA VAL A 1 -2.61 -24.12 2.53
C VAL A 1 -3.64 -23.33 1.73
N LEU A 2 -4.32 -23.91 0.73
CA LEU A 2 -5.29 -23.18 -0.10
C LEU A 2 -6.47 -22.57 0.68
N GLN A 3 -7.03 -23.28 1.67
CA GLN A 3 -8.10 -22.72 2.52
C GLN A 3 -7.66 -21.44 3.24
N ASN A 4 -6.46 -21.42 3.83
CA ASN A 4 -5.94 -20.22 4.50
C ASN A 4 -5.71 -19.08 3.50
N TYR A 5 -5.20 -19.40 2.31
CA TYR A 5 -5.00 -18.40 1.26
C TYR A 5 -6.33 -17.76 0.85
N PHE A 6 -7.36 -18.57 0.57
CA PHE A 6 -8.69 -18.06 0.23
C PHE A 6 -9.31 -17.25 1.36
N HIS A 7 -9.14 -17.69 2.61
CA HIS A 7 -9.62 -16.95 3.77
C HIS A 7 -8.96 -15.56 3.86
N TYR A 8 -7.64 -15.47 3.76
CA TYR A 8 -6.93 -14.19 3.80
C TYR A 8 -7.29 -13.27 2.63
N CYS A 9 -7.51 -13.81 1.43
CA CYS A 9 -7.95 -13.03 0.26
C CYS A 9 -9.42 -12.60 0.32
N SER A 10 -10.22 -13.18 1.23
CA SER A 10 -11.64 -12.85 1.40
C SER A 10 -11.90 -11.90 2.57
N LEU A 11 -10.85 -11.44 3.27
CA LEU A 11 -10.99 -10.40 4.28
C LEU A 11 -11.42 -9.09 3.63
N GLU A 12 -12.43 -8.45 4.21
CA GLU A 12 -12.95 -7.17 3.76
C GLU A 12 -12.63 -6.05 4.76
N MET A 13 -12.34 -4.87 4.23
CA MET A 13 -12.02 -3.67 4.99
C MET A 13 -12.48 -2.43 4.21
N SER A 14 -12.94 -1.41 4.92
CA SER A 14 -13.05 -0.05 4.39
C SER A 14 -11.67 0.57 4.13
N CYS A 15 -11.60 1.65 3.34
CA CYS A 15 -10.33 2.39 3.15
C CYS A 15 -9.74 2.88 4.48
N VAL A 16 -10.59 3.27 5.43
CA VAL A 16 -10.14 3.74 6.76
C VAL A 16 -9.48 2.62 7.54
N GLU A 17 -10.09 1.42 7.54
CA GLU A 17 -9.52 0.24 8.18
C GLU A 17 -8.22 -0.18 7.49
N LEU A 18 -8.19 -0.19 6.17
CA LEU A 18 -6.99 -0.55 5.40
C LEU A 18 -5.82 0.41 5.71
N ALA A 19 -6.07 1.73 5.70
CA ALA A 19 -5.05 2.72 6.03
C ALA A 19 -4.53 2.56 7.47
N ARG A 20 -5.43 2.33 8.44
CA ARG A 20 -5.04 2.10 9.84
C ARG A 20 -4.23 0.81 10.01
N THR A 21 -4.68 -0.29 9.41
CA THR A 21 -4.02 -1.59 9.50
C THR A 21 -2.58 -1.53 9.01
N PHE A 22 -2.28 -0.78 7.95
CA PHE A 22 -0.93 -0.70 7.38
C PHE A 22 -0.08 0.47 7.91
N LEU A 23 -0.62 1.31 8.80
CA LEU A 23 0.08 2.50 9.32
C LEU A 23 1.41 2.16 10.01
N PHE A 24 1.54 0.97 10.59
CA PHE A 24 2.78 0.54 11.23
C PHE A 24 3.98 0.49 10.27
N LEU A 25 3.74 0.37 8.96
CA LEU A 25 4.81 0.40 7.96
C LEU A 25 5.38 1.80 7.74
N ALA A 26 4.67 2.86 8.13
CA ALA A 26 5.18 4.22 8.07
C ALA A 26 6.19 4.49 9.20
N ASP A 27 6.04 3.86 10.38
CA ASP A 27 6.92 4.07 11.53
C ASP A 27 7.56 2.76 12.04
N ARG A 28 8.45 2.18 11.22
CA ARG A 28 9.38 1.11 11.63
C ARG A 28 8.74 -0.09 12.33
N GLY A 29 7.50 -0.43 11.99
CA GLY A 29 6.78 -1.55 12.61
C GLY A 29 5.80 -1.17 13.71
N ILE A 30 5.64 0.12 14.02
CA ILE A 30 4.83 0.62 15.14
C ILE A 30 3.63 1.40 14.61
N ALA A 31 2.42 1.05 15.07
CA ALA A 31 1.24 1.86 14.85
C ALA A 31 0.90 2.65 16.13
N PRO A 32 0.60 3.97 16.04
CA PRO A 32 0.30 4.79 17.22
C PRO A 32 -0.89 4.33 18.08
N HIS A 33 -1.78 3.52 17.52
CA HIS A 33 -2.99 3.03 18.19
C HIS A 33 -2.80 1.64 18.82
N LEU A 34 -1.60 1.05 18.75
CA LEU A 34 -1.27 -0.24 19.32
C LEU A 34 -0.25 -0.09 20.45
N GLU A 35 -0.35 -0.94 21.47
CA GLU A 35 0.55 -0.92 22.63
C GLU A 35 1.93 -1.52 22.33
N SER A 36 2.02 -2.35 21.29
CA SER A 36 3.23 -3.06 20.90
C SER A 36 3.52 -2.94 19.42
N ALA A 37 4.80 -3.10 19.06
CA ALA A 37 5.21 -3.15 17.67
C ALA A 37 4.59 -4.38 16.97
N VAL A 38 4.08 -4.17 15.75
CA VAL A 38 3.51 -5.24 14.91
C VAL A 38 4.63 -6.12 14.36
N ILE A 39 5.74 -5.50 13.93
CA ILE A 39 6.94 -6.18 13.41
C ILE A 39 8.20 -5.41 13.80
N ALA A 40 9.37 -6.05 13.66
CA ALA A 40 10.64 -5.40 13.91
C ALA A 40 10.97 -4.33 12.84
N PRO A 41 11.78 -3.30 13.16
CA PRO A 41 12.17 -2.26 12.22
C PRO A 41 12.79 -2.77 10.92
N ILE A 42 13.62 -3.81 11.00
CA ILE A 42 14.23 -4.43 9.83
C ILE A 42 13.19 -5.10 8.92
N GLN A 43 12.16 -5.72 9.51
CA GLN A 43 11.07 -6.35 8.76
C GLN A 43 10.20 -5.29 8.07
N SER A 44 9.91 -4.18 8.75
CA SER A 44 9.18 -3.06 8.15
C SER A 44 9.91 -2.50 6.93
N ARG A 45 11.24 -2.33 7.02
CA ARG A 45 12.07 -1.93 5.88
C ARG A 45 12.01 -2.96 4.73
N GLN A 46 12.07 -4.25 5.05
CA GLN A 46 11.97 -5.33 4.03
C GLN A 46 10.61 -5.34 3.34
N VAL A 47 9.52 -5.21 4.10
CA VAL A 47 8.15 -5.16 3.55
C VAL A 47 7.99 -3.94 2.64
N ASN A 48 8.42 -2.75 3.06
CA ASN A 48 8.36 -1.55 2.22
C ASN A 48 9.20 -1.69 0.94
N ALA A 49 10.37 -2.34 1.00
CA ALA A 49 11.17 -2.60 -0.19
C ALA A 49 10.47 -3.55 -1.18
N LEU A 50 9.78 -4.59 -0.68
CA LEU A 50 9.00 -5.51 -1.51
C LEU A 50 7.78 -4.82 -2.11
N MET A 51 7.06 -4.01 -1.32
CA MET A 51 5.94 -3.20 -1.79
C MET A 51 6.37 -2.25 -2.91
N MET A 52 7.52 -1.59 -2.76
CA MET A 52 8.06 -0.71 -3.80
C MET A 52 8.39 -1.46 -5.10
N THR A 53 9.01 -2.64 -5.01
CA THR A 53 9.58 -3.33 -6.18
C THR A 53 8.63 -4.32 -6.85
N SER A 54 7.58 -4.78 -6.16
CA SER A 54 6.70 -5.85 -6.64
C SER A 54 5.23 -5.67 -6.26
N GLY A 55 4.87 -4.55 -5.62
CA GLY A 55 3.55 -4.42 -5.01
C GLY A 55 2.41 -4.11 -5.98
N MET A 56 2.71 -3.65 -7.20
CA MET A 56 1.74 -3.15 -8.19
C MET A 56 1.68 -4.03 -9.46
N TYR A 57 1.71 -5.36 -9.28
CA TYR A 57 1.77 -6.34 -10.38
C TYR A 57 2.91 -6.01 -11.36
N GLN A 58 2.64 -6.05 -12.67
CA GLN A 58 3.60 -5.77 -13.73
C GLN A 58 3.97 -4.27 -13.79
N ASN A 59 3.21 -3.40 -13.12
CA ASN A 59 3.37 -1.94 -13.15
C ASN A 59 4.19 -1.38 -11.98
N ALA A 60 4.88 -2.23 -11.20
CA ALA A 60 5.65 -1.76 -10.03
C ALA A 60 6.72 -0.70 -10.39
N GLY A 61 7.45 -0.88 -11.50
CA GLY A 61 8.44 0.10 -11.95
C GLY A 61 7.82 1.42 -12.40
N GLU A 62 6.72 1.38 -13.16
CA GLU A 62 6.01 2.57 -13.60
C GLU A 62 5.39 3.34 -12.42
N PHE A 63 4.81 2.62 -11.46
CA PHE A 63 4.25 3.20 -10.25
C PHE A 63 5.34 3.86 -9.39
N ALA A 64 6.49 3.22 -9.24
CA ALA A 64 7.64 3.80 -8.53
C ALA A 64 8.10 5.11 -9.19
N TRP A 65 8.10 5.18 -10.53
CA TRP A 65 8.44 6.40 -11.26
C TRP A 65 7.39 7.52 -11.13
N ARG A 66 6.09 7.19 -11.27
CA ARG A 66 5.01 8.19 -11.28
C ARG A 66 4.58 8.66 -9.89
N VAL A 67 4.57 7.74 -8.93
CA VAL A 67 4.06 7.97 -7.57
C VAL A 67 5.18 7.99 -6.53
N GLY A 68 6.17 7.10 -6.64
CA GLY A 68 7.34 7.11 -5.76
C GLY A 68 7.07 6.70 -4.32
N LEU A 69 6.10 5.79 -4.07
CA LEU A 69 5.81 5.28 -2.73
C LEU A 69 5.76 3.74 -2.72
N PRO A 70 6.20 3.07 -1.62
CA PRO A 70 5.87 1.67 -1.39
C PRO A 70 4.36 1.46 -1.42
N ALA A 71 3.86 0.59 -2.29
CA ALA A 71 2.44 0.32 -2.39
C ALA A 71 2.12 -1.15 -2.58
N LYS A 72 0.86 -1.55 -2.33
CA LYS A 72 0.33 -2.86 -2.69
C LYS A 72 -1.07 -2.70 -3.24
N SER A 73 -1.32 -3.26 -4.43
CA SER A 73 -2.65 -3.34 -5.04
C SER A 73 -3.31 -4.70 -4.82
N GLY A 74 -4.63 -4.77 -5.04
CA GLY A 74 -5.36 -6.02 -5.19
C GLY A 74 -6.47 -5.89 -6.22
N VAL A 75 -6.84 -7.02 -6.85
CA VAL A 75 -7.90 -7.09 -7.89
C VAL A 75 -9.29 -6.70 -7.38
N GLY A 76 -9.49 -6.58 -6.07
CA GLY A 76 -10.69 -5.95 -5.50
C GLY A 76 -10.76 -4.43 -5.72
N GLY A 77 -9.75 -3.81 -6.34
CA GLY A 77 -9.67 -2.37 -6.63
C GLY A 77 -9.01 -1.53 -5.53
N GLY A 78 -8.53 -2.16 -4.45
CA GLY A 78 -7.86 -1.49 -3.35
C GLY A 78 -6.37 -1.30 -3.61
N ILE A 79 -5.82 -0.14 -3.20
CA ILE A 79 -4.38 0.11 -3.14
C ILE A 79 -4.06 0.74 -1.79
N VAL A 80 -3.04 0.22 -1.11
CA VAL A 80 -2.42 0.87 0.04
C VAL A 80 -1.04 1.38 -0.34
N ALA A 81 -0.72 2.62 0.00
CA ALA A 81 0.58 3.27 -0.22
C ALA A 81 1.12 3.85 1.09
N ILE A 82 2.43 3.72 1.32
CA ILE A 82 3.09 4.14 2.56
C ILE A 82 3.93 5.38 2.28
N VAL A 83 3.70 6.45 3.03
CA VAL A 83 4.60 7.61 3.11
C VAL A 83 5.48 7.41 4.35
N PRO A 84 6.76 7.05 4.19
CA PRO A 84 7.62 6.75 5.32
C PRO A 84 7.65 7.91 6.32
N GLN A 85 7.58 7.58 7.61
CA GLN A 85 7.59 8.50 8.76
C GLN A 85 6.39 9.45 8.86
N GLU A 86 5.38 9.32 8.01
CA GLU A 86 4.25 10.26 7.98
C GLU A 86 2.90 9.55 8.05
N MET A 87 2.55 8.71 7.06
CA MET A 87 1.20 8.18 6.93
C MET A 87 1.08 6.95 6.03
N ALA A 88 -0.06 6.28 6.11
CA ALA A 88 -0.53 5.31 5.14
C ALA A 88 -1.77 5.85 4.42
N ILE A 89 -1.82 5.66 3.10
CA ILE A 89 -2.90 6.10 2.23
C ILE A 89 -3.58 4.85 1.68
N ALA A 90 -4.91 4.78 1.78
CA ALA A 90 -5.70 3.75 1.13
C ALA A 90 -6.64 4.39 0.11
N VAL A 91 -6.69 3.82 -1.09
CA VAL A 91 -7.64 4.19 -2.14
C VAL A 91 -8.36 2.95 -2.62
N TRP A 92 -9.59 3.12 -3.10
CA TRP A 92 -10.37 2.03 -3.66
C TRP A 92 -11.23 2.52 -4.82
N SER A 93 -11.15 1.81 -5.93
CA SER A 93 -12.09 1.91 -7.05
C SER A 93 -12.06 0.60 -7.83
N PRO A 94 -13.22 -0.02 -8.12
CA PRO A 94 -13.28 -1.39 -8.63
C PRO A 94 -12.80 -1.53 -10.08
N GLU A 95 -12.85 -0.48 -10.88
CA GLU A 95 -12.37 -0.51 -12.28
C GLU A 95 -10.85 -0.63 -12.33
N LEU A 96 -10.36 -1.65 -13.05
CA LEU A 96 -8.94 -1.99 -13.16
C LEU A 96 -8.38 -1.65 -14.54
N ASP A 97 -7.09 -1.35 -14.58
CA ASP A 97 -6.30 -1.31 -15.82
C ASP A 97 -5.97 -2.73 -16.33
N ASP A 98 -5.33 -2.81 -17.50
CA ASP A 98 -4.94 -4.08 -18.13
C ASP A 98 -3.94 -4.90 -17.29
N ALA A 99 -3.27 -4.28 -16.33
CA ALA A 99 -2.33 -4.94 -15.41
C ALA A 99 -2.99 -5.37 -14.08
N GLY A 100 -4.29 -5.13 -13.91
CA GLY A 100 -5.07 -5.52 -12.73
C GLY A 100 -4.99 -4.55 -11.54
N ASN A 101 -4.58 -3.30 -11.77
CA ASN A 101 -4.54 -2.26 -10.73
C ASN A 101 -5.69 -1.26 -10.88
N SER A 102 -6.14 -0.66 -9.79
CA SER A 102 -7.21 0.35 -9.83
C SER A 102 -6.80 1.59 -10.65
N LEU A 103 -7.50 1.84 -11.77
CA LEU A 103 -7.18 2.94 -12.69
C LEU A 103 -7.33 4.31 -12.00
N ALA A 104 -8.50 4.55 -11.40
CA ALA A 104 -8.79 5.77 -10.66
C ALA A 104 -7.93 5.89 -9.39
N GLY A 105 -7.64 4.76 -8.72
CA GLY A 105 -6.79 4.73 -7.54
C GLY A 105 -5.36 5.20 -7.83
N ILE A 106 -4.74 4.69 -8.90
CA ILE A 106 -3.40 5.13 -9.32
C ILE A 106 -3.40 6.62 -9.68
N ALA A 107 -4.36 7.08 -10.48
CA ALA A 107 -4.45 8.48 -10.89
C ALA A 107 -4.60 9.44 -9.71
N LEU A 108 -5.38 9.05 -8.69
CA LEU A 108 -5.51 9.81 -7.45
C LEU A 108 -4.19 9.84 -6.67
N LEU A 109 -3.52 8.70 -6.51
CA LEU A 109 -2.25 8.61 -5.78
C LEU A 109 -1.17 9.47 -6.43
N GLU A 110 -1.05 9.45 -7.76
CA GLU A 110 -0.11 10.30 -8.52
C GLU A 110 -0.38 11.80 -8.29
N LYS A 111 -1.65 12.23 -8.40
CA LYS A 111 -2.00 13.64 -8.14
C LYS A 111 -1.76 14.04 -6.68
N LEU A 112 -2.03 13.13 -5.74
CA LEU A 112 -1.87 13.38 -4.32
C LEU A 112 -0.40 13.51 -3.93
N THR A 113 0.47 12.61 -4.40
CA THR A 113 1.91 12.68 -4.12
C THR A 113 2.54 13.93 -4.71
N GLN A 114 2.17 14.30 -5.95
CA GLN A 114 2.59 15.56 -6.57
C GLN A 114 2.17 16.79 -5.75
N LYS A 115 0.92 16.80 -5.26
CA LYS A 115 0.41 17.92 -4.45
C LYS A 115 1.07 18.01 -3.07
N LEU A 116 1.40 16.86 -2.46
CA LEU A 116 2.03 16.81 -1.14
C LEU A 116 3.56 17.01 -1.20
N GLY A 117 4.17 16.91 -2.39
CA GLY A 117 5.63 16.90 -2.53
C GLY A 117 6.26 15.70 -1.82
N ARG A 118 5.57 14.54 -1.86
CA ARG A 118 6.00 13.31 -1.20
C ARG A 118 6.25 12.23 -2.25
N SER A 119 7.53 11.93 -2.43
CA SER A 119 8.07 10.81 -3.20
C SER A 119 9.32 10.36 -2.46
N VAL A 120 9.64 9.07 -2.47
CA VAL A 120 10.93 8.60 -1.94
C VAL A 120 12.09 8.83 -2.91
N PHE A 121 11.78 9.27 -4.14
CA PHE A 121 12.71 9.73 -5.18
C PHE A 121 12.62 11.24 -5.35
#